data_AF-A0A0F9P992-F1
#
_entry.id   AF-A0A0F9P992-F1
#
_cell.length_a   1.000
_cell.length_b   1.000
_cell.length_c   1.000
_cell.angle_alpha   90.00
_cell.angle_beta   90.00
_cell.angle_gamma   90.00
#
_symmetry.space_group_name_H-M   'P 1'
#
loop_
_entity.id
_entity.type
_entity.pdbx_description
1 polymer ?
#
loop_
_entity_poly.entity_id
_entity_poly.type
_entity_poly.pdbx_seq_one_letter_code
_entity_poly.pdbx_strand_id
1 'polypeptide(L)'
;MKDIDDIQAFPIQSETRDRLRFAACVIPVWLAKLAYREYAKRHDQEFLKIAERGGFGRAELISLIRGNYTTAGIKQAQAELDEATKGV
;
A
#
# COMPACT_ATOMS: atom_id res chain seq x y z
N MET A 1 -25.71 8.40 1.81
CA MET A 1 -25.14 7.88 3.07
C MET A 1 -23.64 8.00 2.88
N LYS A 2 -22.94 8.92 3.55
CA LYS A 2 -21.50 9.10 3.34
C LYS A 2 -20.80 7.88 3.94
N ASP A 3 -20.14 7.12 3.08
CA ASP A 3 -19.57 5.81 3.32
C ASP A 3 -18.57 5.84 4.47
N ILE A 4 -18.87 5.11 5.55
CA ILE A 4 -17.97 4.97 6.71
C ILE A 4 -16.61 4.36 6.27
N ASP A 5 -16.61 3.63 5.15
CA ASP A 5 -15.43 3.12 4.45
C ASP A 5 -14.50 4.21 3.90
N ASP A 6 -14.99 5.44 3.68
CA ASP A 6 -14.19 6.55 3.12
C ASP A 6 -13.16 7.10 4.10
N ILE A 7 -13.43 6.91 5.41
CA ILE A 7 -12.68 7.53 6.51
C ILE A 7 -11.97 6.50 7.38
N GLN A 8 -12.32 5.21 7.26
CA GLN A 8 -11.67 4.15 8.02
C GLN A 8 -10.21 3.99 7.58
N ALA A 9 -9.31 3.91 8.56
CA ALA A 9 -7.88 3.77 8.33
C ALA A 9 -7.48 2.31 8.06
N PHE A 10 -6.66 2.10 7.04
CA PHE A 10 -6.02 0.83 6.68
C PHE A 10 -4.50 0.98 6.77
N PRO A 11 -3.77 0.03 7.40
CA PRO A 11 -2.33 0.18 7.61
C PRO A 11 -1.55 0.09 6.27
N ILE A 12 -0.39 0.75 6.20
CA ILE A 12 0.63 0.49 5.18
C ILE A 12 1.95 0.14 5.85
N GLN A 13 2.72 -0.73 5.22
CA GLN A 13 3.98 -1.22 5.77
C GLN A 13 5.02 -0.09 5.79
N SER A 14 5.78 0.00 6.89
CA SER A 14 6.97 0.86 6.93
C SER A 14 8.13 0.17 6.22
N GLU A 15 8.78 0.86 5.30
CA GLU A 15 9.92 0.30 4.53
C GLU A 15 11.23 0.30 5.33
N THR A 16 11.28 1.01 6.47
CA THR A 16 12.44 1.01 7.36
C THR A 16 12.41 -0.20 8.29
N ARG A 17 13.23 -1.21 7.98
CA ARG A 17 13.60 -2.29 8.91
C ARG A 17 14.32 -1.78 10.17
N ASP A 18 14.77 -0.52 10.18
CA ASP A 18 15.45 0.10 11.30
C ASP A 18 14.51 0.90 12.22
N ARG A 19 14.10 0.23 13.31
CA ARG A 19 14.02 0.69 14.71
C ARG A 19 13.41 2.06 15.10
N LEU A 20 12.78 2.82 14.21
CA LEU A 20 11.94 3.96 14.61
C LEU A 20 10.47 3.63 14.36
N ARG A 21 9.80 3.22 15.45
CA ARG A 21 8.37 2.86 15.55
C ARG A 21 7.42 4.07 15.41
N PHE A 22 7.69 5.00 14.52
CA PHE A 22 6.93 6.24 14.37
C PHE A 22 6.78 6.54 12.87
N ALA A 23 5.62 6.55 12.22
CA ALA A 23 4.23 6.39 12.61
C ALA A 23 3.62 5.25 11.79
N ALA A 24 2.59 4.57 12.30
CA ALA A 24 1.77 3.70 11.46
C ALA A 24 1.16 4.57 10.36
N CYS A 25 1.76 4.59 9.18
CA CYS A 25 1.17 5.25 8.03
C CYS A 25 -0.12 4.49 7.70
N VAL A 26 -1.19 5.25 7.45
CA VAL A 26 -2.50 4.70 7.13
C VAL A 26 -3.00 5.32 5.84
N ILE A 27 -3.75 4.55 5.09
CA ILE A 27 -4.51 5.00 3.93
C ILE A 27 -6.00 4.78 4.20
N PRO A 28 -6.91 5.50 3.53
CA PRO A 28 -8.33 5.18 3.59
C PRO A 28 -8.62 3.75 3.12
N VAL A 29 -9.61 3.09 3.74
CA VAL A 29 -10.04 1.73 3.39
C VAL A 29 -10.48 1.63 1.94
N TRP A 30 -11.15 2.65 1.38
CA TRP A 30 -11.51 2.65 -0.04
C TRP A 30 -10.29 2.53 -0.97
N LEU A 31 -9.17 3.18 -0.62
CA LEU A 31 -7.94 3.12 -1.39
C LEU A 31 -7.29 1.74 -1.27
N ALA A 32 -7.31 1.16 -0.08
CA ALA A 32 -6.85 -0.21 0.15
C ALA A 32 -7.71 -1.24 -0.61
N LYS A 33 -9.03 -1.06 -0.66
CA LYS A 33 -9.95 -1.90 -1.45
C LYS A 33 -9.65 -1.78 -2.95
N LEU A 34 -9.34 -0.59 -3.45
CA LEU A 34 -8.95 -0.39 -4.84
C LEU A 34 -7.68 -1.19 -5.18
N ALA A 35 -6.65 -1.08 -4.34
CA ALA A 35 -5.42 -1.86 -4.50
C ALA A 35 -5.67 -3.38 -4.40
N TYR A 36 -6.52 -3.79 -3.45
CA TYR A 36 -6.87 -5.20 -3.26
C TYR A 36 -7.53 -5.83 -4.48
N ARG A 37 -8.35 -5.10 -5.24
CA ARG A 37 -8.97 -5.60 -6.47
C ARG A 37 -7.94 -6.06 -7.50
N GLU A 38 -6.79 -5.40 -7.57
CA GLU A 38 -5.68 -5.81 -8.44
C GLU A 38 -4.86 -6.94 -7.82
N TYR A 39 -4.65 -6.91 -6.50
CA TYR A 39 -3.93 -7.94 -5.77
C TYR A 39 -4.61 -9.31 -5.84
N ALA A 40 -5.93 -9.34 -5.62
CA ALA A 40 -6.75 -10.55 -5.60
C ALA A 40 -6.80 -11.29 -6.95
N LYS A 41 -6.44 -10.63 -8.06
CA LYS A 41 -6.31 -11.30 -9.38
C LYS A 41 -5.17 -12.32 -9.42
N ARG A 42 -4.20 -12.21 -8.51
CA ARG A 42 -2.95 -12.98 -8.52
C ARG A 42 -2.67 -13.71 -7.22
N HIS A 43 -3.41 -13.41 -6.17
CA HIS A 43 -3.22 -13.96 -4.83
C HIS A 43 -4.55 -14.35 -4.22
N ASP A 44 -4.61 -15.56 -3.66
CA ASP A 44 -5.75 -16.07 -2.90
C ASP A 44 -5.55 -15.74 -1.41
N GLN A 45 -5.57 -14.45 -1.07
CA GLN A 45 -5.43 -13.97 0.29
C GLN A 45 -6.54 -12.99 0.62
N GLU A 46 -7.18 -13.16 1.78
CA GLU A 46 -8.26 -12.29 2.24
C GLU A 46 -7.77 -10.88 2.56
N PHE A 47 -8.61 -9.88 2.29
CA PHE A 47 -8.31 -8.46 2.53
C PHE A 47 -7.88 -8.18 3.99
N LEU A 48 -8.55 -8.80 4.97
CA LEU A 48 -8.23 -8.62 6.39
C LEU A 48 -6.85 -9.17 6.75
N LYS A 49 -6.42 -10.27 6.11
CA LYS A 49 -5.06 -10.82 6.30
C LYS A 49 -3.97 -9.88 5.81
N ILE A 50 -4.29 -9.00 4.86
CA ILE A 50 -3.36 -7.95 4.41
C ILE A 50 -3.23 -6.87 5.48
N ALA A 51 -4.32 -6.48 6.14
CA ALA A 51 -4.26 -5.55 7.26
C ALA A 51 -3.47 -6.12 8.45
N GLU A 52 -3.68 -7.40 8.79
CA GLU A 52 -2.99 -8.09 9.89
C GLU A 52 -1.47 -8.13 9.70
N ARG A 53 -0.97 -8.22 8.45
CA ARG A 53 0.48 -8.16 8.13
C ARG A 53 1.06 -6.74 8.04
N GLY A 54 0.30 -5.73 8.46
CA GLY A 54 0.69 -4.32 8.39
C GLY A 54 0.38 -3.63 7.06
N GLY A 55 -0.42 -4.24 6.19
CA GLY A 55 -0.91 -3.62 4.95
C GLY A 55 -0.11 -3.95 3.70
N PHE A 56 -0.23 -3.05 2.71
CA PHE A 56 0.58 -3.05 1.50
C PHE A 56 1.87 -2.26 1.72
N GLY A 57 2.95 -2.65 1.04
CA GLY A 57 4.15 -1.80 0.91
C GLY A 57 3.83 -0.51 0.13
N ARG A 58 4.62 0.56 0.26
CA ARG A 58 4.32 1.83 -0.45
C ARG A 58 4.47 1.67 -1.96
N ALA A 59 5.62 1.15 -2.41
CA ALA A 59 5.83 0.86 -3.83
C ALA A 59 4.82 -0.19 -4.36
N GLU A 60 4.49 -1.19 -3.54
CA GLU A 60 3.47 -2.20 -3.83
C GLU A 60 2.10 -1.57 -4.08
N LEU A 61 1.65 -0.72 -3.16
CA LEU A 61 0.38 -0.01 -3.22
C LEU A 61 0.27 0.86 -4.47
N ILE A 62 1.33 1.63 -4.79
CA ILE A 62 1.37 2.46 -5.99
C ILE A 62 1.23 1.59 -7.25
N SER A 63 1.96 0.47 -7.31
CA SER A 63 1.91 -0.41 -8.46
C SER A 63 0.55 -1.10 -8.61
N LEU A 64 -0.10 -1.46 -7.51
CA LEU A 64 -1.46 -1.98 -7.48
C LEU A 64 -2.47 -0.94 -7.97
N ILE A 65 -2.44 0.28 -7.46
CA ILE A 65 -3.36 1.37 -7.88
C ILE A 65 -3.20 1.70 -9.36
N ARG A 66 -1.98 1.65 -9.89
CA ARG A 66 -1.68 1.86 -11.32
C ARG A 66 -2.13 0.70 -12.21
N GLY A 67 -2.59 -0.42 -11.65
CA GLY A 67 -2.91 -1.63 -12.40
C GLY A 67 -1.68 -2.29 -13.04
N ASN A 68 -0.47 -1.92 -12.61
CA ASN A 68 0.79 -2.41 -13.19
C ASN A 68 1.57 -3.32 -12.22
N TYR A 69 0.85 -3.99 -11.31
CA TYR A 69 1.40 -4.82 -10.23
C TYR A 69 2.30 -5.92 -10.76
N THR A 70 3.58 -5.63 -10.91
CA THR A 70 4.59 -6.52 -11.49
C THR A 70 5.91 -6.21 -10.83
N THR A 71 6.89 -7.12 -10.90
CA THR A 71 8.22 -6.85 -10.35
C THR A 71 8.83 -5.57 -10.94
N ALA A 72 8.61 -5.32 -12.24
CA ALA A 72 9.06 -4.08 -12.89
C ALA A 72 8.29 -2.85 -12.40
N GLY A 73 6.96 -2.93 -12.31
CA GLY A 73 6.11 -1.84 -11.83
C GLY A 73 6.40 -1.45 -10.38
N ILE A 74 6.66 -2.42 -9.51
CA ILE A 74 7.06 -2.18 -8.12
C ILE A 74 8.43 -1.51 -8.06
N LYS A 75 9.42 -1.99 -8.83
CA LYS A 75 10.75 -1.38 -8.88
C LYS A 75 10.71 0.06 -9.40
N GLN A 76 9.89 0.31 -10.42
CA GLN A 76 9.67 1.66 -10.93
C GLN A 76 9.06 2.57 -9.86
N ALA A 77 8.00 2.11 -9.17
CA ALA A 77 7.37 2.87 -8.10
C ALA A 77 8.34 3.16 -6.94
N GLN A 78 9.22 2.22 -6.59
CA GLN A 78 10.26 2.44 -5.58
C GLN A 78 11.25 3.53 -6.03
N ALA A 79 11.75 3.46 -7.27
CA ALA A 79 12.70 4.46 -7.78
C ALA A 79 12.11 5.88 -7.77
N GLU A 80 10.83 6.02 -8.13
CA GLU A 80 10.11 7.30 -8.07
C GLU A 80 9.95 7.82 -6.63
N LEU A 81 9.67 6.92 -5.67
CA LEU A 81 9.61 7.27 -4.25
C LEU A 81 10.98 7.71 -3.71
N ASP A 82 12.04 7.01 -4.08
CA ASP A 82 13.42 7.33 -3.68
C ASP A 82 13.87 8.67 -4.28
N GLU A 83 13.47 8.99 -5.52
CA GLU A 83 13.74 10.29 -6.14
C GLU A 83 12.96 11.42 -5.45
N ALA A 84 11.67 11.22 -5.20
CA ALA A 84 10.83 12.21 -4.53
C ALA A 84 11.30 12.53 -3.09
N THR A 85 11.94 11.56 -2.42
CA THR A 85 12.46 11.73 -1.05
C THR A 85 13.86 12.34 -1.00
N LYS A 86 14.68 12.21 -2.05
CA LYS A 86 16.00 12.88 -2.15
C LYS A 86 15.91 14.39 -2.38
N GLY A 87 14.77 14.88 -2.83
CA GLY A 87 14.51 16.31 -3.05
C GLY A 87 14.09 17.09 -1.80
N VAL A 88 14.12 16.46 -0.62
CA VAL A 88 13.71 17.04 0.68
C VAL A 88 14.92 17.22 1.59
#